data_AF-A0A2Z6SIT9-F1
#
_entry.id   AF-A0A2Z6SIT9-F1
#
_cell.length_a   1.000
_cell.length_b   1.000
_cell.length_c   1.000
_cell.angle_alpha   90.00
_cell.angle_beta   90.00
_cell.angle_gamma   90.00
#
_symmetry.space_group_name_H-M   'P 1'
#
loop_
_entity.id
_entity.type
_entity.pdbx_description
1 polymer ?
#
loop_
_entity_poly.entity_id
_entity_poly.type
_entity_poly.pdbx_seq_one_letter_code
_entity_poly.pdbx_strand_id
1 'polypeptide(L)'
;MLDATNTKKRISYHLKHWLYHSEDIFIAVDTENDGKGIITELAGMAFTTDKSRRVEIIDTFHKLTEGVHPSQHSKKPHMSKGNFDAETYTALIFLDHNKIQNHEPILIREFHDWCDKVKQSINHTSDKKYIFLHWGGSEAKLFGTSEVLDVAQLYTTWLEHTDQLRSFSLTLEDAVHHLLGMEEVKFVPHRALEDAVMTATIFYIILDDI
;
A
#
# COMPACT_ATOMS: atom_id res chain seq x y z
N MET A 1 -18.58 -22.48 -18.30
CA MET A 1 -17.18 -22.72 -17.87
C MET A 1 -16.29 -21.85 -18.71
N LEU A 2 -15.71 -20.80 -18.13
CA LEU A 2 -14.70 -20.00 -18.82
C LEU A 2 -13.41 -20.84 -18.86
N ASP A 3 -12.83 -20.98 -20.04
CA ASP A 3 -11.64 -21.79 -20.32
C ASP A 3 -10.43 -21.23 -19.56
N ALA A 4 -9.87 -22.01 -18.62
CA ALA A 4 -8.72 -21.65 -17.80
C ALA A 4 -7.49 -21.24 -18.65
N THR A 5 -7.41 -21.72 -19.89
CA THR A 5 -6.36 -21.36 -20.86
C THR A 5 -6.46 -19.89 -21.29
N ASN A 6 -7.67 -19.32 -21.30
CA ASN A 6 -7.96 -17.94 -21.71
C ASN A 6 -7.65 -16.94 -20.58
N THR A 7 -7.85 -17.34 -19.31
CA THR A 7 -7.49 -16.56 -18.12
C THR A 7 -5.97 -16.51 -17.92
N LYS A 8 -5.25 -17.64 -18.08
CA LYS A 8 -3.77 -17.67 -18.03
C LYS A 8 -3.14 -16.78 -19.10
N LYS A 9 -3.70 -16.77 -20.32
CA LYS A 9 -3.27 -15.85 -21.39
C LYS A 9 -3.58 -14.40 -21.05
N ARG A 10 -4.73 -14.08 -20.44
CA ARG A 10 -5.10 -12.69 -20.07
C ARG A 10 -4.23 -12.11 -18.96
N ILE A 11 -3.90 -12.88 -17.92
CA ILE A 11 -3.04 -12.41 -16.82
C ILE A 11 -1.61 -12.26 -17.31
N SER A 12 -1.08 -13.27 -18.02
CA SER A 12 0.24 -13.16 -18.66
C SER A 12 0.24 -12.05 -19.73
N TYR A 13 -0.88 -11.75 -20.39
CA TYR A 13 -1.01 -10.62 -21.32
C TYR A 13 -1.06 -9.26 -20.60
N HIS A 14 -1.85 -9.12 -19.53
CA HIS A 14 -1.91 -7.89 -18.74
C HIS A 14 -0.57 -7.63 -18.03
N LEU A 15 0.05 -8.65 -17.44
CA LEU A 15 1.33 -8.53 -16.73
C LEU A 15 2.55 -8.49 -17.68
N LYS A 16 2.48 -9.06 -18.89
CA LYS A 16 3.50 -8.85 -19.95
C LYS A 16 3.23 -7.64 -20.86
N HIS A 17 2.08 -6.97 -20.77
CA HIS A 17 1.88 -5.66 -21.43
C HIS A 17 2.15 -4.52 -20.47
N TRP A 18 2.00 -4.75 -19.17
CA TRP A 18 2.65 -3.98 -18.11
C TRP A 18 4.08 -4.49 -17.95
N LEU A 19 4.85 -4.49 -19.05
CA LEU A 19 6.28 -4.69 -19.02
C LEU A 19 6.87 -3.55 -18.20
N TYR A 20 6.92 -3.74 -16.89
CA TYR A 20 7.67 -2.89 -16.00
C TYR A 20 9.10 -2.90 -16.51
N HIS A 21 9.58 -1.73 -16.87
CA HIS A 21 10.97 -1.62 -17.25
C HIS A 21 11.78 -1.85 -15.97
N SER A 22 12.83 -2.66 -16.06
CA SER A 22 13.89 -2.60 -15.04
C SER A 22 14.25 -1.12 -14.94
N GLU A 23 14.09 -0.51 -13.77
CA GLU A 23 14.16 0.93 -13.48
C GLU A 23 12.85 1.72 -13.30
N ASP A 24 11.66 1.13 -13.43
CA ASP A 24 10.42 1.78 -12.98
C ASP A 24 10.44 2.02 -11.47
N ILE A 25 9.77 3.08 -11.04
CA ILE A 25 9.70 3.48 -9.63
C ILE A 25 8.31 3.20 -9.11
N PHE A 26 8.26 2.34 -8.11
CA PHE A 26 7.05 1.96 -7.41
C PHE A 26 6.95 2.73 -6.10
N ILE A 27 5.76 3.24 -5.82
CA ILE A 27 5.48 3.95 -4.56
C ILE A 27 4.27 3.27 -3.93
N ALA A 28 4.50 2.40 -2.96
CA ALA A 28 3.40 1.88 -2.15
C ALA A 28 2.95 2.95 -1.16
N VAL A 29 1.64 3.15 -1.04
CA VAL A 29 1.03 4.19 -0.22
C VAL A 29 -0.10 3.59 0.59
N ASP A 30 -0.21 4.04 1.83
CA ASP A 30 -1.36 3.77 2.66
C ASP A 30 -1.71 4.99 3.54
N THR A 31 -2.97 5.05 4.00
CA THR A 31 -3.46 6.10 4.88
C THR A 31 -4.36 5.56 5.97
N GLU A 32 -4.20 6.11 7.17
CA GLU A 32 -5.21 5.98 8.23
C GLU A 32 -6.07 7.23 8.33
N ASN A 33 -7.31 7.04 8.80
CA ASN A 33 -8.25 8.14 8.99
C ASN A 33 -8.96 8.08 10.35
N ASP A 34 -9.58 9.20 10.73
CA ASP A 34 -10.30 9.38 12.00
C ASP A 34 -11.67 8.67 12.08
N GLY A 35 -12.00 7.82 11.11
CA GLY A 35 -13.32 7.19 10.96
C GLY A 35 -14.36 8.10 10.30
N LYS A 36 -14.06 9.39 10.06
CA LYS A 36 -14.88 10.34 9.29
C LYS A 36 -14.27 10.68 7.93
N GLY A 37 -13.11 10.10 7.63
CA GLY A 37 -12.41 10.25 6.37
C GLY A 37 -11.35 11.36 6.35
N ILE A 38 -11.03 11.97 7.50
CA ILE A 38 -9.89 12.89 7.62
C ILE A 38 -8.63 12.07 7.85
N ILE A 39 -7.59 12.27 7.03
CA ILE A 39 -6.32 11.54 7.12
C ILE A 39 -5.57 11.92 8.40
N THR A 40 -5.21 10.90 9.19
CA THR A 40 -4.51 11.02 10.47
C THR A 40 -3.06 10.52 10.39
N GLU A 41 -2.79 9.57 9.49
CA GLU A 41 -1.47 9.03 9.17
C GLU A 41 -1.38 8.84 7.65
N LEU A 42 -0.24 9.22 7.07
CA LEU A 42 0.06 8.98 5.66
C LEU A 42 1.48 8.45 5.57
N ALA A 43 1.64 7.34 4.85
CA ALA A 43 2.93 6.73 4.63
C ALA A 43 3.12 6.31 3.19
N GLY A 44 4.38 6.21 2.80
CA GLY A 44 4.76 5.67 1.51
C GLY A 44 6.15 5.04 1.52
N MET A 45 6.33 4.05 0.65
CA MET A 45 7.60 3.39 0.42
C MET A 45 7.92 3.46 -1.07
N ALA A 46 8.99 4.17 -1.42
CA ALA A 46 9.49 4.24 -2.78
C ALA A 46 10.59 3.20 -3.00
N PHE A 47 10.46 2.41 -4.06
CA PHE A 47 11.44 1.40 -4.42
C PHE A 47 11.51 1.21 -5.94
N THR A 48 12.61 0.62 -6.40
CA THR A 48 12.80 0.20 -7.79
C THR A 48 13.31 -1.23 -7.83
N THR A 49 13.25 -1.85 -9.01
CA THR A 49 13.82 -3.17 -9.26
C THR A 49 14.85 -3.10 -10.37
N ASP A 50 15.99 -3.74 -10.15
CA ASP A 50 17.02 -3.84 -11.18
C ASP A 50 16.75 -5.01 -12.15
N LYS A 51 17.61 -5.17 -13.16
CA LYS A 51 17.51 -6.30 -14.13
C LYS A 51 17.66 -7.67 -13.49
N SER A 52 18.22 -7.75 -12.29
CA SER A 52 18.32 -8.96 -11.49
C SER A 52 17.16 -9.14 -10.51
N ARG A 53 16.08 -8.34 -10.66
CA ARG A 53 14.90 -8.28 -9.81
C ARG A 53 15.20 -7.90 -8.36
N ARG A 54 16.38 -7.36 -8.05
CA ARG A 54 16.65 -6.91 -6.67
C ARG A 54 15.88 -5.64 -6.38
N VAL A 55 15.20 -5.62 -5.23
CA VAL A 55 14.54 -4.42 -4.69
C VAL A 55 15.60 -3.48 -4.14
N GLU A 56 15.60 -2.24 -4.64
CA GLU A 56 16.32 -1.13 -4.04
C GLU A 56 15.31 -0.16 -3.44
N ILE A 57 15.37 0.02 -2.12
CA ILE A 57 14.56 1.03 -1.42
C ILE A 57 15.20 2.38 -1.68
N ILE A 58 14.42 3.29 -2.26
CA ILE A 58 14.86 4.66 -2.58
C ILE A 58 14.69 5.54 -1.36
N ASP A 59 13.48 5.57 -0.79
CA ASP A 59 13.15 6.40 0.37
C ASP A 59 11.81 5.94 1.00
N THR A 60 11.54 6.43 2.21
CA THR A 60 10.25 6.25 2.88
C THR A 60 9.68 7.59 3.36
N PHE A 61 8.36 7.69 3.33
CA PHE A 61 7.60 8.77 3.94
C PHE A 61 6.74 8.19 5.05
N HIS A 62 6.78 8.82 6.22
CA HIS A 62 5.88 8.47 7.31
C HIS A 62 5.63 9.70 8.17
N LYS A 63 4.39 10.17 8.18
CA LYS A 63 3.99 11.31 8.98
C LYS A 63 2.59 11.16 9.53
N LEU A 64 2.42 11.72 10.72
CA LEU A 64 1.13 11.90 11.38
C LEU A 64 0.67 13.34 11.19
N THR A 65 -0.65 13.52 11.14
CA THR A 65 -1.26 14.84 11.17
C THR A 65 -1.06 15.49 12.55
N GLU A 66 -0.86 16.81 12.62
CA GLU A 66 -0.81 17.51 13.90
C GLU A 66 -2.06 17.24 14.75
N GLY A 67 -1.86 16.96 16.04
CA GLY A 67 -2.95 16.55 16.95
C GLY A 67 -3.19 15.04 17.02
N VAL A 68 -2.43 14.24 16.27
CA VAL A 68 -2.41 12.77 16.36
C VAL A 68 -1.13 12.30 17.07
N HIS A 69 -1.26 11.29 17.94
CA HIS A 69 -0.12 10.65 18.61
C HIS A 69 -0.21 9.12 18.54
N PRO A 70 0.92 8.40 18.44
CA PRO A 70 0.91 6.95 18.56
C PRO A 70 0.53 6.54 19.99
N SER A 71 -0.35 5.55 20.11
CA SER A 71 -0.68 4.95 21.40
C SER A 71 0.47 4.09 21.91
N GLN A 72 0.82 4.21 23.19
CA GLN A 72 1.77 3.31 23.86
C GLN A 72 1.15 1.94 24.20
N HIS A 73 -0.17 1.80 24.05
CA HIS A 73 -0.91 0.60 24.39
C HIS A 73 -1.87 0.23 23.26
N SER A 74 -1.49 -0.73 22.43
CA SER A 74 -2.41 -1.39 21.51
C SER A 74 -3.43 -2.20 22.32
N LYS A 75 -4.57 -1.61 22.66
CA LYS A 75 -5.71 -2.39 23.14
C LYS A 75 -6.35 -3.09 21.93
N LYS A 76 -6.84 -4.31 22.09
CA LYS A 76 -7.63 -4.94 21.03
C LYS A 76 -8.91 -4.12 20.81
N PRO A 77 -9.33 -3.85 19.56
CA PRO A 77 -10.54 -3.08 19.26
C PRO A 77 -11.75 -3.72 19.94
N HIS A 78 -12.41 -2.95 20.80
CA HIS A 78 -13.68 -3.36 21.37
C HIS A 78 -14.77 -2.77 20.49
N MET A 79 -15.22 -3.56 19.51
CA MET A 79 -16.35 -3.19 18.66
C MET A 79 -17.64 -3.17 19.50
N SER A 80 -17.89 -2.06 20.18
CA SER A 80 -19.20 -1.78 20.76
C SER A 80 -20.17 -1.51 19.61
N LYS A 81 -21.34 -2.15 19.64
CA LYS A 81 -22.34 -2.15 18.56
C LYS A 81 -22.57 -0.73 18.00
N GLY A 82 -22.03 -0.46 16.81
CA GLY A 82 -22.43 0.65 15.94
C GLY A 82 -21.44 1.80 15.76
N ASN A 83 -20.37 1.91 16.54
CA ASN A 83 -19.37 2.98 16.37
C ASN A 83 -17.99 2.38 16.05
N PHE A 84 -17.44 2.74 14.89
CA PHE A 84 -16.07 2.42 14.52
C PHE A 84 -15.12 3.18 15.45
N ASP A 85 -14.27 2.44 16.17
CA ASP A 85 -13.28 2.99 17.08
C ASP A 85 -11.93 3.10 16.34
N ALA A 86 -11.79 4.20 15.61
CA ALA A 86 -10.61 4.47 14.79
C ALA A 86 -9.32 4.52 15.62
N GLU A 87 -9.36 5.05 16.85
CA GLU A 87 -8.19 5.11 17.73
C GLU A 87 -7.68 3.72 18.11
N THR A 88 -8.59 2.81 18.48
CA THR A 88 -8.18 1.44 18.84
C THR A 88 -7.80 0.63 17.61
N TYR A 89 -8.43 0.86 16.46
CA TYR A 89 -8.10 0.16 15.21
C TYR A 89 -6.71 0.52 14.71
N THR A 90 -6.39 1.82 14.69
CA THR A 90 -5.13 2.36 14.15
C THR A 90 -4.02 2.47 15.20
N ALA A 91 -4.32 2.20 16.47
CA ALA A 91 -3.44 2.49 17.59
C ALA A 91 -2.93 3.96 17.64
N LEU A 92 -3.76 4.89 17.18
CA LEU A 92 -3.52 6.34 17.24
C LEU A 92 -4.45 6.99 18.27
N ILE A 93 -4.00 8.12 18.84
CA ILE A 93 -4.76 8.94 19.79
C ILE A 93 -4.99 10.31 19.15
N PHE A 94 -6.24 10.75 19.07
CA PHE A 94 -6.66 12.00 18.45
C PHE A 94 -6.89 13.08 19.52
N LEU A 95 -5.85 13.87 19.80
CA LEU A 95 -5.88 14.89 20.85
C LEU A 95 -6.64 16.16 20.45
N ASP A 96 -6.61 16.55 19.18
CA ASP A 96 -7.18 17.82 18.71
C ASP A 96 -7.68 17.71 17.25
N HIS A 97 -8.98 17.47 17.09
CA HIS A 97 -9.60 17.31 15.77
C HIS A 97 -9.49 18.56 14.87
N ASN A 98 -9.45 19.77 15.45
CA ASN A 98 -9.32 20.99 14.65
C ASN A 98 -7.92 21.10 14.05
N LYS A 99 -6.87 20.73 14.82
CA LYS A 99 -5.51 20.64 14.28
C LYS A 99 -5.41 19.57 13.20
N ILE A 100 -6.03 18.41 13.42
CA ILE A 100 -6.03 17.33 12.43
C ILE A 100 -6.62 17.83 11.11
N GLN A 101 -7.83 18.39 11.16
CA GLN A 101 -8.49 18.90 9.96
C GLN A 101 -7.71 20.00 9.25
N ASN A 102 -7.05 20.90 10.00
CA ASN A 102 -6.27 21.98 9.41
C ASN A 102 -4.94 21.52 8.82
N HIS A 103 -4.36 20.43 9.34
CA HIS A 103 -3.05 19.94 8.94
C HIS A 103 -3.12 18.84 7.87
N GLU A 104 -4.23 18.14 7.67
CA GLU A 104 -4.40 17.15 6.60
C GLU A 104 -3.96 17.68 5.22
N PRO A 105 -4.39 18.87 4.75
CA PRO A 105 -3.94 19.39 3.45
C PRO A 105 -2.43 19.67 3.38
N ILE A 106 -1.80 19.98 4.53
CA ILE A 106 -0.36 20.19 4.64
C ILE A 106 0.35 18.85 4.49
N LEU A 107 -0.11 17.82 5.20
CA LEU A 107 0.42 16.47 5.13
C LEU A 107 0.38 15.91 3.69
N ILE A 108 -0.75 16.06 3.00
CA ILE A 108 -0.90 15.63 1.60
C ILE A 108 0.09 16.39 0.69
N ARG A 109 0.25 17.70 0.87
CA ARG A 109 1.23 18.49 0.10
C ARG A 109 2.66 18.01 0.35
N GLU A 110 3.03 17.77 1.61
CA GLU A 110 4.37 17.28 1.96
C GLU A 110 4.64 15.88 1.38
N PHE A 111 3.62 15.04 1.27
CA PHE A 111 3.72 13.75 0.60
C PHE A 111 4.00 13.91 -0.90
N HIS A 112 3.29 14.81 -1.58
CA HIS A 112 3.58 15.11 -2.99
C HIS A 112 4.98 15.69 -3.20
N ASP A 113 5.42 16.61 -2.33
CA ASP A 113 6.78 17.14 -2.35
C ASP A 113 7.83 16.03 -2.15
N TRP A 114 7.53 15.04 -1.31
CA TRP A 114 8.37 13.85 -1.15
C TRP A 114 8.39 12.99 -2.42
N CYS A 115 7.24 12.68 -3.03
CA CYS A 115 7.19 11.97 -4.31
C CYS A 115 8.00 12.69 -5.40
N ASP A 116 7.97 14.02 -5.43
CA ASP A 116 8.73 14.80 -6.40
C ASP A 116 10.24 14.76 -6.13
N LYS A 117 10.67 14.66 -4.88
CA LYS A 117 12.08 14.41 -4.55
C LYS A 117 12.53 13.01 -4.95
N VAL A 118 11.69 12.00 -4.73
CA VAL A 118 11.92 10.62 -5.21
C VAL A 118 12.06 10.60 -6.73
N LYS A 119 11.21 11.36 -7.45
CA LYS A 119 11.33 11.48 -8.91
C LYS A 119 12.66 12.08 -9.34
N GLN A 120 13.12 13.13 -8.64
CA GLN A 120 14.34 13.85 -8.97
C GLN A 120 15.62 13.09 -8.61
N SER A 121 15.58 12.20 -7.62
CA SER A 121 16.78 11.48 -7.14
C SER A 121 17.30 10.44 -8.14
N ILE A 122 16.45 9.99 -9.05
CA ILE A 122 16.81 9.03 -10.09
C ILE A 122 17.02 9.81 -11.39
N ASN A 123 18.28 9.88 -11.83
CA ASN A 123 18.70 10.57 -13.07
C ASN A 123 17.68 10.31 -14.18
N HIS A 124 16.89 11.34 -14.52
CA HIS A 124 15.78 11.28 -15.46
C HIS A 124 16.25 10.88 -16.86
N THR A 125 16.32 9.58 -17.13
CA THR A 125 16.04 9.06 -18.47
C THR A 125 14.53 9.14 -18.66
N SER A 126 14.09 9.67 -19.80
CA SER A 126 12.69 10.06 -20.10
C SER A 126 11.67 8.92 -20.07
N ASP A 127 12.11 7.69 -19.85
CA ASP A 127 11.34 6.48 -20.09
C ASP A 127 10.91 5.76 -18.80
N LYS A 128 11.37 6.22 -17.62
CA LYS A 128 10.99 5.63 -16.33
C LYS A 128 9.58 6.05 -15.91
N LYS A 129 8.75 5.07 -15.55
CA LYS A 129 7.39 5.31 -15.05
C LYS A 129 7.37 5.38 -13.53
N TYR A 130 6.35 6.09 -13.03
CA TYR A 130 6.03 6.19 -11.61
C TYR A 130 4.67 5.53 -11.38
N ILE A 131 4.67 4.49 -10.56
CA ILE A 131 3.51 3.63 -10.36
C ILE A 131 3.17 3.61 -8.88
N PHE A 132 1.98 4.12 -8.55
CA PHE A 132 1.49 4.11 -7.19
C PHE A 132 0.81 2.77 -6.89
N LEU A 133 1.18 2.16 -5.78
CA LEU A 133 0.63 0.89 -5.32
C LEU A 133 -0.22 1.16 -4.07
N HIS A 134 -1.40 0.56 -4.00
CA HIS A 134 -2.24 0.60 -2.80
C HIS A 134 -2.97 -0.73 -2.61
N TRP A 135 -3.51 -0.99 -1.42
CA TRP A 135 -4.23 -2.24 -1.11
C TRP A 135 -5.73 -1.99 -0.98
N GLY A 136 -6.49 -2.09 -2.09
CA GLY A 136 -7.96 -2.09 -2.06
C GLY A 136 -8.65 -0.86 -1.45
N GLY A 137 -7.90 0.19 -1.10
CA GLY A 137 -8.38 1.37 -0.40
C GLY A 137 -8.73 2.55 -1.33
N SER A 138 -8.89 3.72 -0.71
CA SER A 138 -9.35 4.93 -1.41
C SER A 138 -8.22 5.89 -1.80
N GLU A 139 -6.97 5.45 -1.59
CA GLU A 139 -5.72 6.20 -1.77
C GLU A 139 -5.53 6.60 -3.23
N ALA A 140 -6.14 5.88 -4.17
CA ALA A 140 -6.23 6.30 -5.57
C ALA A 140 -6.73 7.75 -5.74
N LYS A 141 -7.56 8.25 -4.81
CA LYS A 141 -8.06 9.63 -4.81
C LYS A 141 -6.97 10.66 -4.49
N LEU A 142 -5.91 10.28 -3.77
CA LEU A 142 -4.78 11.16 -3.47
C LEU A 142 -3.95 11.46 -4.73
N PHE A 143 -3.95 10.55 -5.71
CA PHE A 143 -2.98 10.58 -6.82
C PHE A 143 -3.57 10.99 -8.17
N GLY A 144 -4.86 11.34 -8.20
CA GLY A 144 -5.53 11.87 -9.38
C GLY A 144 -5.41 10.96 -10.61
N THR A 145 -4.76 11.44 -11.68
CA THR A 145 -4.62 10.74 -12.97
C THR A 145 -3.34 9.92 -13.12
N SER A 146 -2.61 9.66 -12.03
CA SER A 146 -1.37 8.87 -12.08
C SER A 146 -1.65 7.40 -12.41
N GLU A 147 -0.65 6.65 -12.87
CA GLU A 147 -0.76 5.19 -12.97
C GLU A 147 -0.84 4.62 -11.55
N VAL A 148 -2.05 4.20 -11.15
CA VAL A 148 -2.33 3.59 -9.84
C VAL A 148 -2.64 2.11 -10.07
N LEU A 149 -2.04 1.25 -9.26
CA LEU A 149 -2.25 -0.19 -9.25
C LEU A 149 -2.80 -0.64 -7.90
N ASP A 150 -3.94 -1.33 -7.95
CA ASP A 150 -4.53 -2.01 -6.80
C ASP A 150 -3.87 -3.39 -6.62
N VAL A 151 -3.04 -3.52 -5.59
CA VAL A 151 -2.31 -4.75 -5.28
C VAL A 151 -3.25 -5.83 -4.76
N ALA A 152 -4.37 -5.48 -4.12
CA ALA A 152 -5.36 -6.46 -3.67
C ALA A 152 -6.02 -7.16 -4.88
N GLN A 153 -6.33 -6.40 -5.93
CA GLN A 153 -6.84 -6.96 -7.19
C GLN A 153 -5.78 -7.83 -7.89
N LEU A 154 -4.53 -7.38 -7.91
CA LEU A 154 -3.41 -8.17 -8.45
C LEU A 154 -3.23 -9.48 -7.69
N TYR A 155 -3.26 -9.44 -6.35
CA TYR A 155 -3.16 -10.61 -5.49
C TYR A 155 -4.31 -11.59 -5.70
N THR A 156 -5.55 -11.09 -5.78
CA THR A 156 -6.74 -11.91 -6.10
C THR A 156 -6.55 -12.63 -7.44
N THR A 157 -6.06 -11.91 -8.44
CA THR A 157 -5.79 -12.44 -9.78
C THR A 157 -4.68 -13.49 -9.76
N TRP A 158 -3.63 -13.29 -8.96
CA TRP A 158 -2.57 -14.27 -8.75
C TRP A 158 -3.07 -15.53 -8.02
N LEU A 159 -3.91 -15.39 -6.99
CA LEU A 159 -4.54 -16.53 -6.30
C LEU A 159 -5.44 -17.37 -7.23
N GLU A 160 -6.16 -16.73 -8.15
CA GLU A 160 -6.91 -17.45 -9.19
C GLU A 160 -5.98 -18.22 -10.13
N HIS A 161 -4.83 -17.63 -10.46
CA HIS A 161 -3.84 -18.25 -11.33
C HIS A 161 -3.19 -19.50 -10.71
N THR A 162 -2.97 -19.48 -9.39
CA THR A 162 -2.34 -20.56 -8.62
C THR A 162 -3.35 -21.56 -8.05
N ASP A 163 -4.64 -21.45 -8.40
CA ASP A 163 -5.75 -22.28 -7.88
C ASP A 163 -5.93 -22.21 -6.34
N GLN A 164 -5.55 -21.09 -5.71
CA GLN A 164 -5.57 -20.88 -4.26
C GLN A 164 -6.68 -19.97 -3.73
N LEU A 165 -7.47 -19.33 -4.62
CA LEU A 165 -8.47 -18.31 -4.24
C LEU A 165 -9.46 -18.74 -3.14
N ARG A 166 -9.89 -20.00 -3.11
CA ARG A 166 -10.93 -20.46 -2.16
C ARG A 166 -10.45 -20.58 -0.71
N SER A 167 -9.14 -20.46 -0.49
CA SER A 167 -8.51 -20.78 0.80
C SER A 167 -8.23 -19.56 1.66
N PHE A 168 -8.32 -18.35 1.11
CA PHE A 168 -7.83 -17.15 1.77
C PHE A 168 -8.81 -15.98 1.69
N SER A 169 -8.79 -15.16 2.74
CA SER A 169 -9.41 -13.86 2.73
C SER A 169 -8.52 -12.86 1.97
N LEU A 170 -9.12 -11.77 1.48
CA LEU A 170 -8.47 -10.76 0.65
C LEU A 170 -7.98 -9.55 1.47
N THR A 171 -7.90 -9.67 2.79
CA THR A 171 -7.28 -8.63 3.62
C THR A 171 -5.77 -8.64 3.45
N LEU A 172 -5.13 -7.49 3.73
CA LEU A 172 -3.68 -7.37 3.71
C LEU A 172 -3.03 -8.32 4.73
N GLU A 173 -3.59 -8.39 5.95
CA GLU A 173 -3.12 -9.28 7.01
C GLU A 173 -3.09 -10.74 6.58
N ASP A 174 -4.17 -11.22 5.94
CA ASP A 174 -4.23 -12.60 5.46
C ASP A 174 -3.24 -12.87 4.32
N ALA A 175 -3.05 -11.90 3.42
CA ALA A 175 -2.06 -12.02 2.34
C ALA A 175 -0.62 -12.04 2.87
N VAL A 176 -0.31 -11.21 3.86
CA VAL A 176 0.98 -11.22 4.58
C VAL A 176 1.21 -12.58 5.23
N HIS A 177 0.25 -13.08 6.01
CA HIS A 177 0.36 -14.37 6.67
C HIS A 177 0.50 -15.53 5.68
N HIS A 178 -0.20 -15.46 4.55
CA HIS A 178 -0.13 -16.49 3.51
C HIS A 178 1.23 -16.52 2.82
N LEU A 179 1.74 -15.36 2.39
CA LEU A 179 2.95 -15.29 1.57
C LEU A 179 4.25 -15.28 2.38
N LEU A 180 4.25 -14.71 3.58
CA LEU A 180 5.45 -14.53 4.40
C LEU A 180 5.49 -15.44 5.63
N GLY A 181 4.36 -16.08 5.99
CA GLY A 181 4.25 -16.89 7.20
C GLY A 181 4.13 -16.06 8.48
N MET A 182 3.32 -16.55 9.44
CA MET A 182 2.98 -15.81 10.67
C MET A 182 4.16 -15.64 11.65
N GLU A 183 5.19 -16.48 11.58
CA GLU A 183 6.29 -16.46 12.55
C GLU A 183 7.44 -15.50 12.17
N GLU A 184 7.53 -15.11 10.90
CA GLU A 184 8.69 -14.38 10.38
C GLU A 184 8.51 -12.84 10.39
N VAL A 185 7.26 -12.35 10.46
CA VAL A 185 6.96 -10.92 10.30
C VAL A 185 6.19 -10.35 11.48
N LYS A 186 6.77 -9.33 12.13
CA LYS A 186 6.05 -8.47 13.07
C LYS A 186 5.26 -7.43 12.28
N PHE A 187 4.04 -7.81 11.87
CA PHE A 187 3.10 -6.92 11.21
C PHE A 187 2.12 -6.33 12.22
N VAL A 188 1.95 -5.01 12.22
CA VAL A 188 0.91 -4.32 12.99
C VAL A 188 -0.07 -3.75 11.97
N PRO A 189 -1.24 -4.39 11.77
CA PRO A 189 -2.20 -3.91 10.79
C PRO A 189 -2.73 -2.53 11.19
N HIS A 190 -3.20 -1.77 10.19
CA HIS A 190 -3.81 -0.45 10.37
C HIS A 190 -2.84 0.60 10.88
N ARG A 191 -1.58 0.45 10.47
CA ARG A 191 -0.54 1.47 10.57
C ARG A 191 -0.06 1.72 9.16
N ALA A 192 -0.16 2.97 8.72
CA ALA A 192 0.02 3.26 7.30
C ALA A 192 1.41 2.85 6.79
N LEU A 193 2.47 3.00 7.60
CA LEU A 193 3.81 2.63 7.15
C LEU A 193 3.95 1.12 6.99
N GLU A 194 3.52 0.35 7.99
CA GLU A 194 3.53 -1.10 7.96
C GLU A 194 2.67 -1.63 6.81
N ASP A 195 1.48 -1.08 6.59
CA ASP A 195 0.57 -1.46 5.51
C ASP A 195 1.16 -1.12 4.13
N ALA A 196 1.80 0.04 3.97
CA ALA A 196 2.52 0.40 2.74
C ALA A 196 3.71 -0.53 2.46
N VAL A 197 4.50 -0.88 3.48
CA VAL A 197 5.64 -1.80 3.33
C VAL A 197 5.16 -3.22 2.98
N MET A 198 4.09 -3.70 3.60
CA MET A 198 3.51 -5.02 3.27
C MET A 198 2.90 -5.04 1.87
N THR A 199 2.23 -3.95 1.47
CA THR A 199 1.72 -3.78 0.10
C THR A 199 2.85 -3.86 -0.93
N ALA A 200 3.96 -3.16 -0.71
CA ALA A 200 5.16 -3.24 -1.56
C ALA A 200 5.73 -4.67 -1.59
N THR A 201 5.79 -5.32 -0.44
CA THR A 201 6.36 -6.67 -0.28
C THR A 201 5.53 -7.71 -1.05
N ILE A 202 4.21 -7.69 -0.90
CA ILE A 202 3.31 -8.61 -1.62
C ILE A 202 3.39 -8.37 -3.12
N PHE A 203 3.36 -7.10 -3.54
CA PHE A 203 3.54 -6.75 -4.95
C PHE A 203 4.84 -7.35 -5.50
N TYR A 204 5.96 -7.21 -4.79
CA TYR A 204 7.23 -7.77 -5.21
C TYR A 204 7.23 -9.30 -5.30
N ILE A 205 6.64 -10.01 -4.33
CA ILE A 205 6.51 -11.48 -4.36
C ILE A 205 5.73 -11.93 -5.59
N ILE A 206 4.60 -11.27 -5.87
CA ILE A 206 3.80 -11.58 -7.06
C ILE A 206 4.61 -11.32 -8.33
N LEU A 207 5.39 -10.23 -8.40
CA LEU A 207 6.24 -9.94 -9.54
C LEU A 207 7.36 -10.96 -9.74
N ASP A 208 7.95 -11.48 -8.66
CA ASP A 208 9.06 -12.44 -8.75
C ASP A 208 8.60 -13.84 -9.18
N ASP A 209 7.37 -14.22 -8.83
CA ASP A 209 6.77 -15.52 -9.20
C ASP A 209 6.35 -15.59 -10.69
N ILE A 210 6.28 -14.45 -11.39
CA ILE A 210 5.88 -14.32 -12.80
C ILE A 210 7.09 -14.27 -13.75
#